data_AF-A0A2N9FEB4-F1
#
_entry.id   AF-A0A2N9FEB4-F1
#
_cell.length_a   1.000
_cell.length_b   1.000
_cell.length_c   1.000
_cell.angle_alpha   90.00
_cell.angle_beta   90.00
_cell.angle_gamma   90.00
#
_symmetry.space_group_name_H-M   'P 1'
#
loop_
_entity.id
_entity.type
_entity.pdbx_description
1 polymer ?
#
loop_
_entity_poly.entity_id
_entity_poly.type
_entity_poly.pdbx_seq_one_letter_code
_entity_poly.pdbx_strand_id
1 'polypeptide(L)'
;MAGHLGWGIIEEEDWRKGPWTAEEDRLLIEYVRLHGEGRWNSVARLAGLKRNGKSCRLRWVNYLRPDLKRGQITPHEESIILELHARWGNRWSTIARSLPGRTDNEIKNYWRTHFKKKAIVPSDASQRAKTRLLRRQQFHHEQQQQQQQQQQQQQIQQQQHNHNNNKNYSLIKWT
;
A
#
# COMPACT_ATOMS: atom_id res chain seq x y z
N MET A 1 37.71 14.18 -7.73
CA MET A 1 37.02 14.28 -9.03
C MET A 1 35.68 13.58 -8.90
N ALA A 2 34.61 14.30 -9.26
CA ALA A 2 33.22 13.91 -9.61
C ALA A 2 32.62 12.59 -9.06
N GLY A 3 31.39 12.51 -8.53
CA GLY A 3 30.25 13.44 -8.41
C GLY A 3 29.25 12.84 -7.41
N HIS A 4 28.54 13.62 -6.60
CA HIS A 4 27.27 14.28 -6.95
C HIS A 4 26.33 13.41 -7.80
N LEU A 5 25.51 12.60 -7.13
CA LEU A 5 24.09 12.49 -7.46
C LEU A 5 23.31 12.55 -6.15
N GLY A 6 22.97 13.77 -5.78
CA GLY A 6 22.05 14.06 -4.70
C GLY A 6 20.74 13.34 -4.96
N TRP A 7 20.35 12.51 -4.02
CA TRP A 7 18.95 12.17 -3.80
C TRP A 7 18.26 13.48 -3.48
N GLY A 8 17.79 14.16 -4.52
CA GLY A 8 17.05 15.39 -4.43
C GLY A 8 15.92 15.18 -3.43
N ILE A 9 15.96 15.95 -2.36
CA ILE A 9 14.82 16.20 -1.49
C ILE A 9 13.75 16.77 -2.41
N ILE A 10 12.89 15.91 -2.94
CA ILE A 10 11.57 16.33 -3.38
C ILE A 10 10.88 16.61 -2.05
N GLU A 11 10.69 17.88 -1.74
CA GLU A 11 9.82 18.30 -0.65
C GLU A 11 8.53 17.47 -0.78
N GLU A 12 8.31 16.55 0.16
CA GLU A 12 7.04 15.85 0.29
C GLU A 12 6.02 16.90 0.73
N GLU A 13 5.55 17.67 -0.25
CA GLU A 13 4.36 18.49 -0.11
C GLU A 13 3.23 17.53 0.25
N ASP A 14 2.75 17.61 1.50
CA ASP A 14 1.87 16.60 2.09
C ASP A 14 0.54 16.54 1.31
N TRP A 15 0.48 15.64 0.33
CA TRP A 15 -0.69 15.48 -0.52
C TRP A 15 -1.86 14.95 0.30
N ARG A 16 -3.02 15.59 0.12
CA ARG A 16 -4.25 15.18 0.81
C ARG A 16 -4.62 13.75 0.44
N LYS A 17 -4.69 12.90 1.46
CA LYS A 17 -5.20 11.52 1.38
C LYS A 17 -6.70 11.52 1.68
N GLY A 18 -7.43 10.55 1.15
CA GLY A 18 -8.85 10.37 1.42
C GLY A 18 -9.78 10.77 0.26
N PRO A 19 -11.09 10.87 0.51
CA PRO A 19 -12.10 11.02 -0.53
C PRO A 19 -11.96 12.33 -1.29
N TRP A 20 -12.24 12.28 -2.59
CA TRP A 20 -12.31 13.46 -3.46
C TRP A 20 -13.55 14.28 -3.13
N THR A 21 -13.37 15.58 -2.98
CA THR A 21 -14.48 16.52 -2.80
C THR A 21 -15.03 16.95 -4.16
N ALA A 22 -16.27 17.47 -4.18
CA ALA A 22 -16.86 18.02 -5.40
C ALA A 22 -16.06 19.22 -5.95
N GLU A 23 -15.41 19.99 -5.06
CA GLU A 23 -14.49 21.07 -5.43
C GLU A 23 -13.27 20.53 -6.18
N GLU A 24 -12.61 19.52 -5.63
CA GLU A 24 -11.44 18.88 -6.25
C GLU A 24 -11.82 18.26 -7.61
N ASP A 25 -12.99 17.62 -7.70
CA ASP A 25 -13.49 17.07 -8.96
C ASP A 25 -13.73 18.18 -10.00
N ARG A 26 -14.32 19.32 -9.61
CA ARG A 26 -14.57 20.43 -10.53
C ARG A 26 -13.27 20.99 -11.10
N LEU A 27 -12.27 21.24 -10.25
CA LEU A 27 -10.96 21.72 -10.66
C LEU A 27 -10.27 20.74 -11.62
N LEU A 28 -10.35 19.43 -11.33
CA LEU A 28 -9.80 18.40 -12.20
C LEU A 28 -10.51 18.35 -13.57
N ILE A 29 -11.84 18.45 -13.59
CA ILE A 29 -12.63 18.48 -14.82
C ILE A 29 -12.29 19.71 -15.66
N GLU A 30 -12.23 20.89 -15.03
CA GLU A 30 -11.93 22.13 -15.72
C GLU A 30 -10.53 22.10 -16.33
N TYR A 31 -9.53 21.64 -15.56
CA TYR A 31 -8.17 21.49 -16.07
C TYR A 31 -8.12 20.57 -17.28
N VAL A 32 -8.72 19.39 -17.21
CA VAL A 32 -8.70 18.42 -18.32
C VAL A 32 -9.48 18.96 -19.53
N ARG A 33 -10.57 19.70 -19.31
CA ARG A 33 -11.31 20.37 -20.38
C ARG A 33 -10.46 21.40 -21.13
N LEU A 34 -9.63 22.17 -20.42
CA LEU A 34 -8.81 23.23 -20.99
C LEU A 34 -7.50 22.71 -21.62
N HIS A 35 -6.88 21.68 -21.02
CA HIS A 35 -5.54 21.21 -21.39
C HIS A 35 -5.51 19.82 -22.03
N GLY A 36 -6.65 19.15 -22.14
CA GLY A 36 -6.77 17.77 -22.60
C GLY A 36 -6.38 16.75 -21.51
N GLU A 37 -6.58 15.47 -21.82
CA GLU A 37 -6.18 14.37 -20.95
C GLU A 37 -4.66 14.17 -20.94
N GLY A 38 -4.09 13.85 -19.78
CA GLY A 38 -2.66 13.55 -19.65
C GLY A 38 -1.91 14.58 -18.83
N ARG A 39 -0.57 14.51 -18.87
CA ARG A 39 0.33 15.36 -18.07
C ARG A 39 -0.07 15.43 -16.59
N TRP A 40 -0.48 14.28 -16.03
CA TRP A 40 -1.08 14.23 -14.70
C TRP A 40 -0.22 14.79 -13.58
N ASN A 41 1.11 14.72 -13.72
CA ASN A 41 2.03 15.30 -12.75
C ASN A 41 1.92 16.84 -12.67
N SER A 42 1.62 17.51 -13.79
CA SER A 42 1.45 18.97 -13.80
C SER A 42 0.03 19.40 -13.44
N VAL A 43 -0.98 18.53 -13.61
CA VAL A 43 -2.39 18.81 -13.26
C VAL A 43 -2.50 19.30 -11.82
N ALA A 44 -1.84 18.63 -10.89
CA ALA A 44 -1.89 18.94 -9.46
C ALA A 44 -1.57 20.42 -9.19
N ARG A 45 -0.39 20.86 -9.64
CA ARG A 45 0.10 22.21 -9.44
C ARG A 45 -0.72 23.25 -10.20
N LEU A 46 -1.04 22.96 -11.46
CA LEU A 46 -1.68 23.94 -12.34
C LEU A 46 -3.19 24.10 -12.07
N ALA A 47 -3.85 23.06 -11.56
CA ALA A 47 -5.26 23.11 -11.17
C ALA A 47 -5.45 23.53 -9.70
N GLY A 48 -4.37 23.84 -8.96
CA GLY A 48 -4.44 24.16 -7.53
C GLY A 48 -4.88 22.99 -6.63
N LEU A 49 -4.68 21.75 -7.08
CA LEU A 49 -5.07 20.54 -6.36
C LEU A 49 -3.95 20.07 -5.42
N LYS A 50 -4.28 19.85 -4.14
CA LYS A 50 -3.39 19.19 -3.16
C LYS A 50 -3.39 17.66 -3.31
N ARG A 51 -3.27 17.16 -4.55
CA ARG A 51 -3.29 15.74 -4.91
C ARG A 51 -2.12 15.41 -5.81
N ASN A 52 -1.56 14.21 -5.74
CA ASN A 52 -0.57 13.80 -6.75
C ASN A 52 -1.20 13.44 -8.09
N GLY A 53 -0.37 13.49 -9.14
CA GLY A 53 -0.79 13.17 -10.50
C GLY A 53 -1.36 11.76 -10.65
N LYS A 54 -0.83 10.77 -9.91
CA LYS A 54 -1.40 9.41 -9.91
C LYS A 54 -2.85 9.40 -9.42
N SER A 55 -3.15 10.13 -8.34
CA SER A 55 -4.49 10.29 -7.79
C SER A 55 -5.40 10.99 -8.80
N CYS A 56 -4.92 12.09 -9.41
CA CYS A 56 -5.68 12.81 -10.44
C CYS A 56 -6.04 11.91 -11.62
N ARG A 57 -5.06 11.17 -12.18
CA ARG A 57 -5.30 10.19 -13.24
C ARG A 57 -6.34 9.16 -12.82
N LEU A 58 -6.16 8.55 -11.65
CA LEU A 58 -7.04 7.49 -11.16
C LEU A 58 -8.47 8.01 -10.97
N ARG A 59 -8.63 9.23 -10.45
CA ARG A 59 -9.92 9.87 -10.27
C ARG A 59 -10.59 10.14 -11.63
N TRP A 60 -9.85 10.71 -12.57
CA TRP A 60 -10.36 10.99 -13.91
C TRP A 60 -10.87 9.73 -14.60
N VAL A 61 -10.01 8.72 -14.77
CA VAL A 61 -10.32 7.54 -15.59
C VAL A 61 -11.37 6.61 -14.97
N ASN A 62 -11.56 6.65 -13.65
CA ASN A 62 -12.54 5.80 -12.98
C ASN A 62 -13.86 6.50 -12.62
N TYR A 63 -13.86 7.83 -12.50
CA TYR A 63 -15.01 8.54 -11.94
C TYR A 63 -15.44 9.78 -12.71
N LEU A 64 -14.56 10.51 -13.40
CA LEU A 64 -14.95 11.83 -13.95
C LEU A 64 -15.06 11.85 -15.47
N ARG A 65 -14.41 10.91 -16.17
CA ARG A 65 -14.47 10.85 -17.63
C ARG A 65 -15.93 10.70 -18.12
N PRO A 66 -16.37 11.49 -19.11
CA PRO A 66 -17.79 11.62 -19.46
C PRO A 66 -18.39 10.37 -20.13
N ASP A 67 -17.56 9.53 -20.75
CA ASP A 67 -17.94 8.29 -21.43
C ASP A 67 -18.17 7.10 -20.46
N LEU A 68 -17.99 7.31 -19.15
CA LEU A 68 -18.20 6.29 -18.15
C LEU A 68 -19.68 6.03 -17.89
N LYS A 69 -20.10 4.77 -18.00
CA LYS A 69 -21.44 4.34 -17.62
C LYS A 69 -21.61 4.42 -16.09
N ARG A 70 -22.77 4.89 -15.65
CA ARG A 70 -23.15 4.91 -14.24
C ARG A 70 -24.18 3.81 -13.98
N GLY A 71 -24.03 3.11 -12.85
CA GLY A 71 -24.97 2.08 -12.41
C GLY A 71 -24.39 0.66 -12.46
N GLN A 72 -25.25 -0.30 -12.14
CA GLN A 72 -24.88 -1.72 -12.01
C GLN A 72 -24.46 -2.32 -13.34
N ILE A 73 -23.61 -3.36 -13.28
CA ILE A 73 -23.30 -4.19 -14.43
C ILE A 73 -24.58 -4.89 -14.90
N THR A 74 -24.90 -4.75 -16.17
CA THR A 74 -26.09 -5.38 -16.77
C THR A 74 -25.87 -6.88 -17.00
N PRO A 75 -26.91 -7.71 -17.13
CA PRO A 75 -26.76 -9.14 -17.43
C PRO A 75 -25.98 -9.43 -18.73
N HIS A 76 -26.10 -8.54 -19.72
CA HIS A 76 -25.31 -8.64 -20.94
C HIS A 76 -23.83 -8.31 -20.73
N GLU A 77 -23.53 -7.27 -19.94
CA GLU A 77 -22.14 -6.98 -19.56
C GLU A 77 -21.57 -8.12 -18.71
N GLU A 78 -22.36 -8.72 -17.81
CA GLU A 78 -21.99 -9.88 -17.01
C GLU A 78 -21.61 -11.10 -17.87
N SER A 79 -22.39 -11.43 -18.89
CA SER A 79 -22.07 -12.56 -19.77
C SER A 79 -20.74 -12.37 -20.51
N ILE A 80 -20.47 -11.15 -20.98
CA ILE A 80 -19.18 -10.78 -21.60
C ILE A 80 -18.04 -10.91 -20.57
N ILE A 81 -18.24 -10.42 -19.33
CA ILE A 81 -17.24 -10.53 -18.27
C ILE A 81 -16.91 -12.01 -17.99
N LEU A 82 -17.92 -12.88 -17.90
CA LEU A 82 -17.74 -14.32 -17.66
C LEU A 82 -16.97 -14.99 -18.81
N GLU A 83 -17.37 -14.76 -20.05
CA GLU A 83 -16.72 -15.36 -21.22
C GLU A 83 -15.24 -14.93 -21.31
N LEU A 84 -14.98 -13.62 -21.19
CA LEU A 84 -13.63 -13.10 -21.34
C LEU A 84 -12.74 -13.41 -20.14
N HIS A 85 -13.30 -13.52 -18.93
CA HIS A 85 -12.57 -14.01 -17.77
C HIS A 85 -12.20 -15.49 -17.93
N ALA A 86 -13.10 -16.34 -18.43
CA ALA A 86 -12.78 -17.74 -18.71
C ALA A 86 -11.63 -17.86 -19.73
N ARG A 87 -11.56 -16.96 -20.71
CA ARG A 87 -10.50 -16.95 -21.74
C ARG A 87 -9.17 -16.34 -21.26
N TRP A 88 -9.21 -15.27 -20.47
CA TRP A 88 -8.03 -14.45 -20.17
C TRP A 88 -7.69 -14.30 -18.68
N GLY A 89 -8.50 -14.85 -17.79
CA GLY A 89 -8.37 -14.73 -16.35
C GLY A 89 -8.46 -13.28 -15.87
N ASN A 90 -7.66 -12.93 -14.86
CA ASN A 90 -7.70 -11.62 -14.18
C ASN A 90 -7.08 -10.47 -15.00
N ARG A 91 -7.10 -10.52 -16.33
CA ARG A 91 -6.61 -9.46 -17.22
C ARG A 91 -7.67 -8.37 -17.40
N TRP A 92 -8.03 -7.68 -16.32
CA TRP A 92 -9.16 -6.73 -16.26
C TRP A 92 -9.10 -5.63 -17.32
N SER A 93 -7.95 -5.02 -17.54
CA SER A 93 -7.78 -3.98 -18.56
C SER A 93 -7.91 -4.51 -20.00
N THR A 94 -7.74 -5.83 -20.20
CA THR A 94 -8.02 -6.48 -21.49
C THR A 94 -9.52 -6.74 -21.64
N ILE A 95 -10.18 -7.21 -20.59
CA ILE A 95 -11.62 -7.42 -20.57
C ILE A 95 -12.38 -6.09 -20.77
N ALA A 96 -11.95 -5.03 -20.10
CA ALA A 96 -12.57 -3.69 -20.17
C ALA A 96 -12.61 -3.12 -21.60
N ARG A 97 -11.66 -3.50 -22.46
CA ARG A 97 -11.67 -3.07 -23.88
C ARG A 97 -12.90 -3.57 -24.65
N SER A 98 -13.55 -4.63 -24.17
CA SER A 98 -14.77 -5.19 -24.78
C SER A 98 -16.07 -4.66 -24.14
N LEU A 99 -15.97 -3.77 -23.16
CA LEU A 99 -17.11 -3.25 -22.40
C LEU A 99 -17.10 -1.71 -22.45
N PRO A 100 -17.70 -1.11 -23.50
CA PRO A 100 -17.70 0.34 -23.67
C PRO A 100 -18.29 1.07 -22.45
N GLY A 101 -17.55 2.05 -21.96
CA GLY A 101 -17.91 2.85 -20.78
C GLY A 101 -17.72 2.15 -19.43
N ARG A 102 -17.16 0.94 -19.39
CA ARG A 102 -16.78 0.25 -18.15
C ARG A 102 -15.27 0.24 -17.95
N THR A 103 -14.87 0.37 -16.70
CA THR A 103 -13.48 0.36 -16.29
C THR A 103 -13.04 -1.03 -15.83
N ASP A 104 -11.75 -1.28 -15.92
CA ASP A 104 -11.12 -2.48 -15.36
C ASP A 104 -11.35 -2.59 -13.84
N ASN A 105 -11.42 -1.45 -13.14
CA ASN A 105 -11.75 -1.39 -11.74
C ASN A 105 -13.18 -1.84 -11.44
N GLU A 106 -14.17 -1.41 -12.21
CA GLU A 106 -15.56 -1.86 -12.08
C GLU A 106 -15.69 -3.36 -12.31
N ILE A 107 -15.09 -3.89 -13.37
CA ILE A 107 -15.16 -5.31 -13.72
C ILE A 107 -14.52 -6.17 -12.62
N LYS A 108 -13.32 -5.78 -12.16
CA LYS A 108 -12.65 -6.43 -11.03
C LYS A 108 -13.51 -6.40 -9.77
N ASN A 109 -14.16 -5.26 -9.48
CA ASN A 109 -15.01 -5.13 -8.31
C ASN A 109 -16.26 -6.01 -8.42
N TYR A 110 -16.91 -6.01 -9.58
CA TYR A 110 -18.05 -6.85 -9.88
C TYR A 110 -17.70 -8.34 -9.69
N TRP A 111 -16.58 -8.79 -10.27
CA TRP A 111 -16.10 -10.15 -10.08
C TRP A 111 -15.88 -10.52 -8.62
N ARG A 112 -15.22 -9.62 -7.86
CA ARG A 112 -14.97 -9.82 -6.43
C ARG A 112 -16.24 -9.95 -5.60
N THR A 113 -17.31 -9.27 -5.97
CA THR A 113 -18.57 -9.26 -5.20
C THR A 113 -19.58 -10.30 -5.67
N HIS A 114 -19.62 -10.64 -6.97
CA HIS A 114 -20.66 -11.50 -7.54
C HIS A 114 -20.20 -12.94 -7.81
N PHE A 115 -18.90 -13.15 -8.10
CA PHE A 115 -18.38 -14.47 -8.49
C PHE A 115 -17.44 -15.12 -7.49
N LYS A 116 -17.23 -14.48 -6.33
CA LYS A 116 -16.67 -15.19 -5.17
C LYS A 116 -17.71 -16.17 -4.60
N LYS A 117 -17.86 -17.34 -5.23
CA LYS A 117 -18.52 -18.50 -4.62
C LYS A 117 -17.72 -18.98 -3.41
N LYS A 118 -18.38 -19.01 -2.24
CA LYS A 118 -18.24 -19.97 -1.12
C LYS A 118 -16.90 -20.73 -0.97
N ALA A 119 -15.78 -20.04 -0.95
CA ALA A 119 -14.69 -20.45 -0.08
C ALA A 119 -14.85 -19.63 1.20
N ILE A 120 -14.66 -20.26 2.36
CA ILE A 120 -14.41 -19.58 3.62
C ILE A 120 -13.17 -18.71 3.39
N VAL A 121 -13.36 -17.49 2.89
CA VAL A 121 -12.30 -16.49 2.80
C VAL A 121 -12.62 -15.56 3.95
N PRO A 122 -11.93 -15.67 5.11
CA PRO A 122 -12.04 -14.64 6.13
C PRO A 122 -11.75 -13.34 5.41
N SER A 123 -12.68 -12.38 5.52
CA SER A 123 -12.60 -11.05 4.92
C SER A 123 -11.14 -10.60 4.79
N ASP A 124 -10.76 -9.98 3.68
CA ASP A 124 -9.42 -9.40 3.49
C ASP A 124 -9.00 -8.56 4.73
N ALA A 125 -9.97 -8.01 5.48
CA ALA A 125 -9.76 -7.41 6.81
C ALA A 125 -9.39 -8.42 7.93
N SER A 126 -10.02 -9.58 8.01
CA SER A 126 -9.72 -10.68 8.95
C SER A 126 -8.37 -11.34 8.68
N GLN A 127 -8.01 -11.57 7.41
CA GLN A 127 -6.67 -12.04 7.03
C GLN A 127 -5.61 -10.99 7.40
N ARG A 128 -5.81 -9.71 7.04
CA ARG A 128 -4.90 -8.62 7.45
C ARG A 128 -4.82 -8.47 8.97
N ALA A 129 -5.92 -8.62 9.71
CA ALA A 129 -5.93 -8.58 11.16
C ALA A 129 -5.13 -9.74 11.77
N LYS A 130 -5.31 -10.96 11.23
CA LYS A 130 -4.57 -12.15 11.66
C LYS A 130 -3.07 -12.01 11.36
N THR A 131 -2.69 -11.54 10.18
CA THR A 131 -1.29 -11.26 9.83
C THR A 131 -0.68 -10.17 10.71
N ARG A 132 -1.44 -9.11 11.04
CA ARG A 132 -0.98 -8.04 11.94
C ARG A 132 -0.79 -8.56 13.38
N LEU A 133 -1.69 -9.42 13.86
CA LEU A 133 -1.58 -10.05 15.17
C LEU A 133 -0.36 -10.98 15.24
N LEU A 134 -0.16 -11.83 14.22
CA LEU A 134 1.01 -12.72 14.11
C LEU A 134 2.32 -11.94 14.11
N ARG A 135 2.43 -10.86 13.33
CA ARG A 135 3.62 -9.99 13.36
C ARG A 135 3.85 -9.34 14.72
N ARG A 136 2.77 -8.93 15.41
CA ARG A 136 2.88 -8.35 16.76
C ARG A 136 3.37 -9.39 17.78
N GLN A 137 2.90 -10.64 17.67
CA GLN A 137 3.37 -11.74 18.52
C GLN A 137 4.84 -12.08 18.24
N GLN A 138 5.25 -12.16 16.96
CA GLN A 138 6.64 -12.39 16.57
C GLN A 138 7.57 -11.30 17.12
N PHE A 139 7.21 -10.03 16.93
CA PHE A 139 8.00 -8.91 17.46
C PHE A 139 8.13 -8.96 18.99
N HIS A 140 7.06 -9.32 19.69
CA HIS A 140 7.09 -9.45 21.14
C HIS A 140 7.98 -10.61 21.59
N HIS A 141 7.95 -11.73 20.87
CA HIS A 141 8.82 -12.88 21.12
C HIS A 141 10.30 -12.55 20.86
N GLU A 142 10.60 -11.85 19.76
CA GLU A 142 11.96 -11.38 19.44
C GLU A 142 12.50 -10.42 20.51
N GLN A 143 11.68 -9.49 21.01
CA GLN A 143 12.09 -8.61 22.12
C GLN A 143 12.40 -9.38 23.40
N GLN A 144 11.58 -10.39 23.75
CA GLN A 144 11.84 -11.21 24.93
C GLN A 144 13.15 -12.00 24.79
N GLN A 145 13.41 -12.58 23.61
CA GLN A 145 14.68 -13.27 23.36
C GLN A 145 15.88 -12.32 23.47
N GLN A 146 15.79 -11.11 22.92
CA GLN A 146 16.86 -10.11 23.04
C GLN A 146 17.12 -9.71 24.50
N GLN A 147 16.07 -9.51 25.30
CA GLN A 147 16.22 -9.20 26.73
C GLN A 147 16.90 -10.35 27.49
N GLN A 148 16.51 -11.60 27.22
CA GLN A 148 17.14 -12.77 27.85
C GLN A 148 18.63 -12.90 27.48
N GLN A 149 18.98 -12.67 26.21
CA GLN A 149 20.38 -12.69 25.76
C GLN A 149 21.20 -11.58 26.44
N GLN A 150 20.65 -10.37 26.57
CA GLN A 150 21.32 -9.27 27.28
C GLN A 150 21.53 -9.60 28.76
N GLN A 151 20.53 -10.18 29.43
CA GLN A 151 20.66 -10.60 30.83
C GLN A 151 21.73 -11.69 31.01
N GLN A 152 21.77 -12.69 30.13
CA GLN A 152 22.84 -13.71 30.16
C GLN A 152 24.22 -13.09 29.95
N GLN A 153 24.38 -12.18 28.99
CA GLN A 153 25.67 -11.51 28.76
C GLN A 153 26.12 -10.71 29.99
N GLN A 154 25.20 -9.99 30.65
CA GLN A 154 25.51 -9.26 31.88
C GLN A 154 25.93 -10.21 33.01
N GLN A 155 25.26 -11.35 33.18
CA GLN A 155 25.64 -12.36 34.18
C GLN A 155 27.02 -12.94 33.89
N ILE A 156 27.32 -13.26 32.64
CA ILE A 156 28.65 -13.77 32.23
C ILE A 156 29.73 -12.73 32.55
N GLN A 157 29.49 -11.46 32.23
CA GLN A 157 30.44 -10.37 32.54
C GLN A 157 30.65 -10.21 34.06
N GLN A 158 29.60 -10.28 34.86
CA GLN A 158 29.70 -10.22 36.33
C GLN A 158 30.47 -11.42 36.90
N GLN A 159 30.24 -12.63 36.40
CA GLN A 159 30.99 -13.82 36.81
C GLN A 159 32.48 -13.70 36.46
N GLN A 160 32.81 -13.19 35.26
CA GLN A 160 34.19 -12.94 34.86
C GLN A 160 34.85 -11.87 35.74
N HIS A 161 34.14 -10.79 36.07
CA HIS A 161 34.64 -9.75 36.98
C HIS A 161 34.87 -10.29 38.40
N ASN A 162 33.93 -11.06 38.95
CA ASN A 162 34.07 -11.70 40.25
C ASN A 162 35.21 -12.72 40.28
N HIS A 163 35.39 -13.51 39.21
CA HIS A 163 36.52 -14.45 39.07
C HIS A 163 37.87 -13.71 39.03
N ASN A 164 37.95 -12.60 38.30
CA ASN A 164 39.15 -11.76 38.28
C ASN A 164 39.43 -11.09 39.63
N ASN A 165 38.42 -10.59 40.33
CA ASN A 165 38.57 -10.04 41.68
C ASN A 165 39.02 -11.12 42.68
N ASN A 166 38.48 -12.32 42.61
CA ASN A 166 38.87 -13.41 43.52
C ASN A 166 40.31 -13.89 43.27
N LYS A 167 40.75 -13.93 42.00
CA LYS A 167 42.17 -14.14 41.64
C LYS A 167 43.08 -13.04 42.20
N ASN A 168 42.62 -11.80 42.20
CA ASN A 168 43.38 -10.66 42.74
C ASN A 168 43.48 -10.72 44.28
N TYR A 169 42.39 -11.09 44.98
CA TYR A 169 42.41 -11.33 46.43
C TYR A 169 43.31 -12.51 46.84
N SER A 170 43.41 -13.58 46.03
CA SER A 170 44.34 -14.67 46.27
C SER A 170 45.81 -14.30 46.03
N LEU A 171 46.08 -13.24 45.26
CA LEU A 171 47.43 -12.73 45.01
C LEU A 171 47.91 -11.80 46.15
N ILE A 172 46.99 -11.10 46.83
CA ILE A 172 47.29 -10.17 47.94
C ILE A 172 47.50 -10.88 49.29
N LYS A 173 47.08 -12.15 49.45
CA LYS A 173 47.29 -12.93 50.69
C LYS A 173 48.64 -13.69 50.78
N TRP A 174 49.55 -13.50 49.82
CA TRP A 174 50.88 -14.11 49.81
C TRP A 174 52.01 -13.09 49.62
N THR A 175 51.88 -11.94 50.30
CA THR A 175 52.96 -10.96 50.55
C THR A 175 52.83 -10.48 51.99
#